data_AF-A0A8C3FCB1-F1
#
_entry.id   AF-A0A8C3FCB1-F1
#
_cell.length_a   1.000
_cell.length_b   1.000
_cell.length_c   1.000
_cell.angle_alpha   90.00
_cell.angle_beta   90.00
_cell.angle_gamma   90.00
#
_symmetry.space_group_name_H-M   'P 1'
#
loop_
_entity.id
_entity.type
_entity.pdbx_description
1 polymer ?
#
loop_
_entity_poly.entity_id
_entity_poly.type
_entity_poly.pdbx_seq_one_letter_code
_entity_poly.pdbx_strand_id
1 'polypeptide(L)'
;MCSTYQTAGGWSASTNSSYPFLASKNLPLLLRLLFLVQLRNEAERELDSTDFKLLHHVSNLCGKCRPGDVELLQPSLNFLYWSLHQTTTCSQQRVVAVLLSSVPLLELLQKVLELTWMWPCRSGPALSSSEEALLCSAWLLTASLLVHQHRYNSEVHQTISLDVEKVLNAVIFRRKKPALLLVSILQFLRAILRQNFSSSLLVLVVQPTAQSRMEPSLSEDDASLYPLATWQVLSLVVSLQNLLVQKDLLLSQTVVACLEVLMEYLHKRNQGIALHVVSQPWNRLLLFTLLDGGENSFLRPEILRLMTLVSRGGIDSSANRLCISTMQVCTLLDGTS
;
A
#
# COMPACT_ATOMS: atom_id res chain seq x y z
N MET A 1 38.07 -2.87 -75.63
CA MET A 1 38.70 -1.72 -74.95
C MET A 1 37.95 -1.53 -73.65
N CYS A 2 38.44 -2.06 -72.53
CA CYS A 2 39.42 -1.38 -71.63
C CYS A 2 38.93 0.03 -71.26
N SER A 3 38.80 0.47 -70.01
CA SER A 3 39.18 -0.09 -68.71
C SER A 3 38.71 0.91 -67.62
N THR A 4 38.35 0.42 -66.42
CA THR A 4 38.66 0.92 -65.04
C THR A 4 38.54 2.44 -64.70
N TYR A 5 37.97 2.91 -63.58
CA TYR A 5 38.25 2.67 -62.15
C TYR A 5 37.07 3.20 -61.30
N GLN A 6 36.48 2.46 -60.35
CA GLN A 6 36.76 2.45 -58.90
C GLN A 6 36.62 3.79 -58.15
N THR A 7 35.65 3.88 -57.22
CA THR A 7 35.88 4.29 -55.81
C THR A 7 34.62 4.12 -54.96
N ALA A 8 34.85 3.71 -53.72
CA ALA A 8 33.88 3.42 -52.66
C ALA A 8 33.44 4.69 -51.91
N GLY A 9 32.34 4.58 -51.14
CA GLY A 9 32.01 5.56 -50.10
C GLY A 9 30.51 5.60 -49.78
N GLY A 10 30.11 4.88 -48.72
CA GLY A 10 28.73 4.85 -48.25
C GLY A 10 28.26 6.16 -47.63
N TRP A 11 26.97 6.45 -47.80
CA TRP A 11 26.23 7.41 -46.98
C TRP A 11 24.94 6.73 -46.50
N SER A 12 24.93 6.43 -45.21
CA SER A 12 23.76 6.19 -44.37
C SER A 12 22.95 7.47 -44.22
N ALA A 13 21.63 7.41 -44.42
CA ALA A 13 20.62 8.29 -43.80
C ALA A 13 19.23 7.76 -44.18
N SER A 14 18.54 7.01 -43.31
CA SER A 14 17.57 7.54 -42.35
C SER A 14 16.44 8.35 -43.00
N THR A 15 15.28 7.71 -43.19
CA THR A 15 14.01 8.41 -43.40
C THR A 15 12.91 7.80 -42.53
N ASN A 16 12.85 8.35 -41.31
CA ASN A 16 11.66 8.80 -40.60
C ASN A 16 10.50 7.82 -40.35
N SER A 17 10.64 7.05 -39.26
CA SER A 17 9.51 6.62 -38.44
C SER A 17 8.95 7.79 -37.62
N SER A 18 8.22 8.70 -38.26
CA SER A 18 7.57 9.84 -37.59
C SER A 18 6.05 9.69 -37.53
N TYR A 19 5.57 8.59 -36.96
CA TYR A 19 4.19 8.48 -36.48
C TYR A 19 4.09 7.63 -35.20
N PRO A 20 4.35 8.18 -33.99
CA PRO A 20 3.88 7.50 -32.78
C PRO A 20 3.16 8.42 -31.76
N PHE A 21 2.64 9.59 -32.15
CA PHE A 21 2.12 10.55 -31.15
C PHE A 21 0.74 11.18 -31.42
N LEU A 22 0.03 10.81 -32.48
CA LEU A 22 -1.36 11.28 -32.70
C LEU A 22 -2.41 10.23 -32.26
N ALA A 23 -2.08 8.93 -32.34
CA ALA A 23 -2.88 7.85 -31.74
C ALA A 23 -2.87 7.87 -30.20
N SER A 24 -1.99 8.66 -29.58
CA SER A 24 -1.79 8.71 -28.13
C SER A 24 -2.82 9.55 -27.37
N LYS A 25 -3.56 10.46 -28.03
CA LYS A 25 -4.57 11.30 -27.33
C LYS A 25 -5.80 10.51 -26.86
N ASN A 26 -6.18 9.46 -27.59
CA ASN A 26 -7.34 8.63 -27.26
C ASN A 26 -7.00 7.45 -26.36
N LEU A 27 -5.71 7.11 -26.22
CA LEU A 27 -5.25 5.97 -25.43
C LEU A 27 -5.58 6.11 -23.93
N PRO A 28 -5.38 7.27 -23.26
CA PRO A 28 -5.84 7.46 -21.89
C PRO A 28 -7.34 7.25 -21.72
N LEU A 29 -8.13 7.74 -22.68
CA LEU A 29 -9.60 7.60 -22.66
C LEU A 29 -10.01 6.14 -22.82
N LEU A 30 -9.37 5.41 -23.74
CA LEU A 30 -9.61 3.98 -23.93
C LEU A 30 -9.27 3.19 -22.67
N LEU A 31 -8.12 3.48 -22.02
CA LEU A 31 -7.72 2.82 -20.78
C LEU A 31 -8.69 3.13 -19.63
N ARG A 32 -9.17 4.37 -19.52
CA ARG A 32 -10.22 4.73 -18.56
C ARG A 32 -11.52 3.97 -18.83
N LEU A 33 -11.93 3.86 -20.09
CA LEU A 33 -13.12 3.10 -20.47
C LEU A 33 -12.95 1.60 -20.17
N LEU A 34 -11.78 1.02 -20.50
CA LEU A 34 -11.47 -0.38 -20.17
C LEU A 34 -11.56 -0.63 -18.67
N PHE A 35 -10.97 0.25 -17.86
CA PHE A 35 -11.08 0.17 -16.41
C PHE A 35 -12.55 0.27 -15.93
N LEU A 36 -13.32 1.22 -16.45
CA LEU A 36 -14.74 1.38 -16.08
C LEU A 36 -15.61 0.17 -16.50
N VAL A 37 -15.32 -0.43 -17.65
CA VAL A 37 -16.01 -1.63 -18.12
C VAL A 37 -15.70 -2.81 -17.19
N GLN A 38 -14.45 -2.98 -16.76
CA GLN A 38 -14.14 -3.99 -15.76
C GLN A 38 -14.82 -3.69 -14.42
N LEU A 39 -14.80 -2.44 -13.96
CA LEU A 39 -15.44 -2.03 -12.70
C LEU A 39 -16.93 -2.37 -12.65
N ARG A 40 -17.64 -2.24 -13.78
CA ARG A 40 -19.08 -2.54 -13.88
C ARG A 40 -19.39 -4.04 -13.87
N ASN A 41 -18.44 -4.90 -14.18
CA ASN A 41 -18.64 -6.34 -14.09
C ASN A 41 -18.54 -6.76 -12.62
N GLU A 42 -19.66 -7.11 -12.01
CA GLU A 42 -19.69 -7.49 -10.58
C GLU A 42 -19.20 -8.93 -10.32
N ALA A 43 -19.18 -9.79 -11.34
CA ALA A 43 -18.80 -11.19 -11.21
C ALA A 43 -17.29 -11.42 -11.40
N GLU A 44 -16.72 -12.35 -10.63
CA GLU A 44 -15.36 -12.84 -10.86
C GLU A 44 -15.24 -13.40 -12.28
N ARG A 45 -14.28 -12.87 -13.05
CA ARG A 45 -14.10 -13.21 -14.46
C ARG A 45 -12.89 -14.13 -14.64
N GLU A 46 -13.08 -15.22 -15.37
CA GLU A 46 -11.97 -16.00 -15.90
C GLU A 46 -11.37 -15.24 -17.10
N LEU A 47 -10.05 -15.08 -17.12
CA LEU A 47 -9.38 -14.33 -18.17
C LEU A 47 -9.11 -15.23 -19.37
N ASP A 48 -9.51 -14.76 -20.54
CA ASP A 48 -9.22 -15.42 -21.80
C ASP A 48 -7.83 -15.04 -22.31
N SER A 49 -7.36 -15.74 -23.34
CA SER A 49 -6.08 -15.45 -24.00
C SER A 49 -5.98 -14.01 -24.52
N THR A 50 -7.10 -13.39 -24.90
CA THR A 50 -7.19 -11.99 -25.33
C THR A 50 -6.98 -11.04 -24.17
N ASP A 51 -7.54 -11.34 -22.99
CA ASP A 51 -7.38 -10.54 -21.79
C ASP A 51 -5.93 -10.58 -21.29
N PHE A 52 -5.26 -11.74 -21.35
CA PHE A 52 -3.84 -11.85 -21.02
C PHE A 52 -2.94 -11.08 -21.99
N LYS A 53 -3.27 -11.08 -23.29
CA LYS A 53 -2.56 -10.23 -24.27
C LYS A 53 -2.75 -8.75 -23.94
N LEU A 54 -3.97 -8.34 -23.61
CA LEU A 54 -4.25 -6.97 -23.20
C LEU A 54 -3.47 -6.59 -21.94
N LEU A 55 -3.47 -7.43 -20.92
CA LEU A 55 -2.71 -7.25 -19.69
C LEU A 55 -1.22 -7.05 -19.97
N HIS A 56 -0.63 -7.91 -20.81
CA HIS A 56 0.76 -7.79 -21.22
C HIS A 56 1.04 -6.49 -21.99
N HIS A 57 0.12 -6.06 -22.85
CA HIS A 57 0.25 -4.79 -23.56
C HIS A 57 0.16 -3.57 -22.62
N VAL A 58 -0.75 -3.58 -21.64
CA VAL A 58 -0.86 -2.50 -20.65
C VAL A 58 0.37 -2.48 -19.74
N SER A 59 0.87 -3.65 -19.30
CA SER A 59 2.12 -3.73 -18.53
C SER A 59 3.32 -3.19 -19.31
N ASN A 60 3.46 -3.58 -20.58
CA ASN A 60 4.53 -3.07 -21.45
C ASN A 60 4.38 -1.59 -21.77
N LEU A 61 3.16 -1.06 -21.85
CA LEU A 61 2.91 0.36 -22.01
C LEU A 61 3.43 1.13 -20.80
N CYS A 62 3.07 0.69 -19.58
CA CYS A 62 3.60 1.27 -18.35
C CYS A 62 5.13 1.28 -18.37
N GLY A 63 5.77 0.15 -18.69
CA GLY A 63 7.23 0.04 -18.74
C GLY A 63 7.94 1.01 -19.71
N LYS A 64 7.21 1.59 -20.68
CA LYS A 64 7.73 2.60 -21.61
C LYS A 64 7.45 4.04 -21.18
N CYS A 65 6.54 4.25 -20.23
CA CYS A 65 6.16 5.56 -19.74
C CYS A 65 7.24 6.14 -18.81
N ARG A 66 7.27 7.47 -18.71
CA ARG A 66 8.01 8.19 -17.68
C ARG A 66 7.13 8.35 -16.44
N PRO A 67 7.70 8.50 -15.23
CA PRO A 67 6.93 8.72 -14.01
C PRO A 67 6.11 10.03 -14.02
N GLY A 68 6.36 10.94 -14.98
CA GLY A 68 5.57 12.15 -15.22
C GLY A 68 4.39 11.98 -16.18
N ASP A 69 4.20 10.82 -16.82
CA ASP A 69 3.12 10.57 -17.77
C ASP A 69 1.80 10.19 -17.06
N VAL A 70 1.36 11.05 -16.14
CA VAL A 70 0.28 10.78 -15.18
C VAL A 70 -1.03 10.34 -15.85
N GLU A 71 -1.39 10.98 -16.96
CA GLU A 71 -2.66 10.72 -17.68
C GLU A 71 -2.74 9.30 -18.27
N LEU A 72 -1.62 8.71 -18.66
CA LEU A 72 -1.56 7.34 -19.17
C LEU A 72 -1.36 6.34 -18.03
N LEU A 73 -0.51 6.70 -17.06
CA LEU A 73 -0.08 5.76 -16.05
C LEU A 73 -1.17 5.49 -15.03
N GLN A 74 -1.91 6.50 -14.57
CA GLN A 74 -2.95 6.32 -13.56
C GLN A 74 -4.05 5.33 -14.02
N PRO A 75 -4.67 5.47 -15.22
CA PRO A 75 -5.64 4.48 -15.69
C PRO A 75 -5.04 3.10 -15.90
N SER A 76 -3.78 3.03 -16.35
CA SER A 76 -3.09 1.75 -16.57
C SER A 76 -2.86 1.00 -15.26
N LEU A 77 -2.35 1.67 -14.22
CA LEU A 77 -2.16 1.06 -12.90
C LEU A 77 -3.49 0.63 -12.27
N ASN A 78 -4.55 1.42 -12.44
CA ASN A 78 -5.89 1.04 -11.98
C ASN A 78 -6.42 -0.21 -12.69
N PHE A 79 -6.24 -0.31 -14.01
CA PHE A 79 -6.58 -1.51 -14.78
C PHE A 79 -5.82 -2.75 -14.29
N LEU A 80 -4.51 -2.61 -14.04
CA LEU A 80 -3.68 -3.71 -13.51
C LEU A 80 -4.11 -4.12 -12.10
N TYR A 81 -4.36 -3.14 -11.22
CA TYR A 81 -4.83 -3.37 -9.85
C TYR A 81 -6.15 -4.12 -9.84
N TRP A 82 -7.09 -3.71 -10.70
CA TRP A 82 -8.41 -4.31 -10.77
C TRP A 82 -8.40 -5.70 -11.39
N SER A 83 -7.53 -5.92 -12.38
CA SER A 83 -7.29 -7.25 -12.97
C SER A 83 -6.79 -8.27 -11.95
N LEU A 84 -6.15 -7.84 -10.86
CA LEU A 84 -5.76 -8.72 -9.75
C LEU A 84 -6.94 -9.08 -8.82
N HIS A 85 -7.92 -8.18 -8.64
CA HIS A 85 -9.00 -8.36 -7.67
C HIS A 85 -10.26 -9.02 -8.25
N GLN A 86 -10.53 -8.81 -9.54
CA GLN A 86 -11.75 -9.30 -10.19
C GLN A 86 -11.62 -10.63 -10.92
N THR A 87 -10.47 -11.29 -10.81
CA THR A 87 -10.21 -12.52 -11.56
C THR A 87 -10.34 -13.74 -10.67
N THR A 88 -10.70 -14.88 -11.27
CA THR A 88 -10.72 -16.17 -10.56
C THR A 88 -9.32 -16.51 -10.04
N THR A 89 -9.21 -17.29 -8.96
CA THR A 89 -7.91 -17.64 -8.36
C THR A 89 -6.91 -18.27 -9.36
N CYS A 90 -7.39 -19.09 -10.29
CA CYS A 90 -6.56 -19.67 -11.36
C CYS A 90 -6.01 -18.60 -12.31
N SER A 91 -6.84 -17.63 -12.68
CA SER A 91 -6.43 -16.50 -13.53
C SER A 91 -5.50 -15.54 -12.77
N GLN A 92 -5.79 -15.25 -11.50
CA GLN A 92 -4.98 -14.37 -10.64
C GLN A 92 -3.52 -14.80 -10.60
N GLN A 93 -3.23 -16.09 -10.44
CA GLN A 93 -1.86 -16.59 -10.41
C GLN A 93 -1.11 -16.26 -11.72
N ARG A 94 -1.78 -16.39 -12.87
CA ARG A 94 -1.20 -16.05 -14.17
C ARG A 94 -1.02 -14.54 -14.34
N VAL A 95 -1.99 -13.73 -13.90
CA VAL A 95 -1.89 -12.25 -13.91
C VAL A 95 -0.67 -11.82 -13.11
N VAL A 96 -0.52 -12.34 -11.89
CA VAL A 96 0.61 -12.05 -11.02
C VAL A 96 1.93 -12.43 -11.69
N ALA A 97 2.03 -13.64 -12.28
CA ALA A 97 3.23 -14.06 -13.00
C ALA A 97 3.59 -13.10 -14.15
N VAL A 98 2.61 -12.66 -14.94
CA VAL A 98 2.82 -11.69 -16.03
C VAL A 98 3.36 -10.36 -15.49
N LEU A 99 2.77 -9.83 -14.41
CA LEU A 99 3.20 -8.55 -13.83
C LEU A 99 4.57 -8.63 -13.15
N LEU A 100 4.86 -9.72 -12.44
CA LEU A 100 6.14 -9.92 -11.75
C LEU A 100 7.30 -10.26 -12.70
N SER A 101 6.98 -10.75 -13.91
CA SER A 101 7.97 -10.96 -14.98
C SER A 101 8.39 -9.66 -15.68
N SER A 102 7.56 -8.60 -15.59
CA SER A 102 7.82 -7.32 -16.24
C SER A 102 8.74 -6.41 -15.41
N VAL A 103 10.05 -6.59 -15.57
CA VAL A 103 11.11 -5.71 -15.05
C VAL A 103 10.80 -4.20 -15.25
N PRO A 104 10.49 -3.70 -16.45
CA PRO A 104 10.30 -2.25 -16.63
C PRO A 104 9.07 -1.69 -15.90
N LEU A 105 8.04 -2.50 -15.64
CA LEU A 105 6.90 -2.11 -14.81
C LEU A 105 7.33 -1.95 -13.35
N LEU A 106 8.13 -2.88 -12.82
CA LEU A 106 8.61 -2.87 -11.44
C LEU A 106 9.56 -1.69 -11.19
N GLU A 107 10.46 -1.39 -12.14
CA GLU A 107 11.31 -0.19 -12.07
C GLU A 107 10.51 1.11 -12.09
N LEU A 108 9.50 1.19 -12.96
CA LEU A 108 8.62 2.35 -13.03
C LEU A 108 7.87 2.52 -11.71
N LEU A 109 7.34 1.42 -11.17
CA LEU A 109 6.59 1.44 -9.92
C LEU A 109 7.48 1.96 -8.79
N GLN A 110 8.72 1.48 -8.69
CA GLN A 110 9.69 2.02 -7.74
C GLN A 110 9.90 3.54 -7.91
N LYS A 111 10.17 4.00 -9.14
CA LYS A 111 10.39 5.43 -9.42
C LYS A 111 9.17 6.29 -9.06
N VAL A 112 7.96 5.80 -9.30
CA VAL A 112 6.72 6.50 -8.93
C VAL A 112 6.52 6.53 -7.42
N LEU A 113 6.80 5.44 -6.71
CA LEU A 113 6.72 5.40 -5.24
C LEU A 113 7.73 6.37 -4.60
N GLU A 114 8.93 6.50 -5.17
CA GLU A 114 9.94 7.46 -4.71
C GLU A 114 9.48 8.93 -4.82
N LEU A 115 8.56 9.26 -5.73
CA LEU A 115 7.96 10.60 -5.82
C LEU A 115 7.20 10.98 -4.55
N THR A 116 6.68 10.00 -3.80
CA THR A 116 6.03 10.22 -2.49
C THR A 116 6.95 10.96 -1.52
N TRP A 117 8.27 10.76 -1.65
CA TRP A 117 9.30 11.31 -0.76
C TRP A 117 9.91 12.62 -1.26
N MET A 118 9.72 12.98 -2.52
CA MET A 118 10.14 14.27 -3.09
C MET A 118 9.22 15.43 -2.65
N TRP A 119 8.13 15.08 -1.95
CA TRP A 119 7.11 15.97 -1.38
C TRP A 119 7.63 17.06 -0.43
N PRO A 120 8.60 16.82 0.48
CA PRO A 120 9.04 17.84 1.43
C PRO A 120 9.95 18.92 0.83
N CYS A 121 10.53 18.70 -0.36
CA CYS A 121 11.55 19.57 -0.94
C CYS A 121 11.02 20.51 -2.04
N ARG A 122 9.79 20.32 -2.53
CA ARG A 122 9.20 21.22 -3.53
C ARG A 122 8.59 22.43 -2.81
N SER A 123 9.27 23.56 -2.87
CA SER A 123 8.75 24.90 -2.55
C SER A 123 7.70 25.40 -3.58
N GLY A 124 7.02 24.48 -4.27
CA GLY A 124 6.05 24.75 -5.33
C GLY A 124 4.59 24.55 -4.85
N PRO A 125 3.60 24.84 -5.72
CA PRO A 125 2.19 24.68 -5.38
C PRO A 125 1.87 23.22 -5.04
N ALA A 126 0.78 23.02 -4.28
CA ALA A 126 0.25 21.71 -3.90
C ALA A 126 0.21 20.75 -5.11
N LEU A 127 0.43 19.46 -4.84
CA LEU A 127 0.40 18.40 -5.85
C LEU A 127 -0.89 18.51 -6.69
N SER A 128 -0.78 18.28 -8.00
CA SER A 128 -1.99 18.19 -8.81
C SER A 128 -2.80 16.96 -8.37
N SER A 129 -4.13 17.05 -8.36
CA SER A 129 -4.99 15.91 -7.99
C SER A 129 -4.72 14.65 -8.82
N SER A 130 -4.23 14.82 -10.06
CA SER A 130 -3.82 13.75 -10.96
C SER A 130 -2.58 12.99 -10.43
N GLU A 131 -1.56 13.71 -9.96
CA GLU A 131 -0.35 13.10 -9.37
C GLU A 131 -0.66 12.34 -8.08
N GLU A 132 -1.55 12.88 -7.23
CA GLU A 132 -1.99 12.20 -6.00
C GLU A 132 -2.70 10.88 -6.32
N ALA A 133 -3.60 10.90 -7.30
CA ALA A 133 -4.34 9.72 -7.72
C ALA A 133 -3.41 8.66 -8.34
N LEU A 134 -2.37 9.08 -9.08
CA LEU A 134 -1.33 8.19 -9.55
C LEU A 134 -0.58 7.52 -8.40
N LEU A 135 -0.13 8.28 -7.41
CA LEU A 135 0.54 7.72 -6.23
C LEU A 135 -0.35 6.73 -5.49
N CYS A 136 -1.64 7.05 -5.31
CA CYS A 136 -2.60 6.13 -4.70
C CYS A 136 -2.68 4.80 -5.48
N SER A 137 -2.79 4.87 -6.82
CA SER A 137 -2.86 3.68 -7.67
C SER A 137 -1.57 2.85 -7.61
N ALA A 138 -0.40 3.50 -7.58
CA ALA A 138 0.89 2.83 -7.43
C ALA A 138 1.02 2.12 -6.08
N TRP A 139 0.68 2.79 -4.97
CA TRP A 139 0.72 2.20 -3.63
C TRP A 139 -0.24 1.00 -3.51
N LEU A 140 -1.47 1.12 -4.02
CA LEU A 140 -2.44 0.03 -4.00
C LEU A 140 -2.01 -1.16 -4.85
N LEU A 141 -1.51 -0.92 -6.07
CA LEU A 141 -0.99 -1.98 -6.93
C LEU A 141 0.18 -2.70 -6.26
N THR A 142 1.12 -1.95 -5.69
CA THR A 142 2.29 -2.53 -4.99
C THR A 142 1.85 -3.37 -3.79
N ALA A 143 0.93 -2.87 -2.97
CA ALA A 143 0.38 -3.61 -1.83
C ALA A 143 -0.28 -4.91 -2.27
N SER A 144 -0.99 -4.89 -3.40
CA SER A 144 -1.70 -6.06 -3.94
C SER A 144 -0.74 -7.08 -4.52
N LEU A 145 0.25 -6.63 -5.31
CA LEU A 145 1.30 -7.49 -5.83
C LEU A 145 2.06 -8.18 -4.69
N LEU A 146 2.35 -7.47 -3.60
CA LEU A 146 2.94 -8.08 -2.40
C LEU A 146 2.08 -9.20 -1.82
N VAL A 147 0.79 -8.93 -1.58
CA VAL A 147 -0.13 -9.93 -1.00
C VAL A 147 -0.25 -11.15 -1.90
N HIS A 148 -0.39 -10.95 -3.21
CA HIS A 148 -0.54 -12.05 -4.15
C HIS A 148 0.78 -12.81 -4.41
N GLN A 149 1.91 -12.12 -4.41
CA GLN A 149 3.23 -12.76 -4.50
C GLN A 149 3.44 -13.73 -3.33
N HIS A 150 3.11 -13.32 -2.11
CA HIS A 150 3.20 -14.19 -0.94
C HIS A 150 2.19 -15.34 -0.99
N ARG A 151 0.96 -15.09 -1.45
CA ARG A 151 -0.08 -16.13 -1.54
C ARG A 151 0.27 -17.25 -2.53
N TYR A 152 0.91 -16.89 -3.65
CA TYR A 152 1.20 -17.83 -4.73
C TYR A 152 2.69 -18.26 -4.79
N ASN A 153 3.55 -17.70 -3.93
CA ASN A 153 5.00 -17.90 -3.93
C ASN A 153 5.64 -17.76 -5.33
N SER A 154 5.14 -16.81 -6.12
CA SER A 154 5.62 -16.59 -7.48
C SER A 154 7.04 -16.03 -7.48
N GLU A 155 7.85 -16.47 -8.44
CA GLU A 155 9.19 -15.95 -8.67
C GLU A 155 9.14 -14.49 -9.12
N VAL A 156 10.08 -13.70 -8.61
CA VAL A 156 10.20 -12.27 -8.92
C VAL A 156 11.50 -12.04 -9.68
N HIS A 157 11.39 -11.39 -10.84
CA HIS A 157 12.56 -11.09 -11.68
C HIS A 157 13.34 -9.85 -11.21
N GLN A 158 12.66 -8.92 -10.54
CA GLN A 158 13.29 -7.71 -10.00
C GLN A 158 12.65 -7.28 -8.67
N THR A 159 13.48 -6.88 -7.72
CA THR A 159 13.02 -6.41 -6.41
C THR A 159 12.80 -4.89 -6.41
N ILE A 160 11.70 -4.45 -5.82
CA ILE A 160 11.43 -3.03 -5.53
C ILE A 160 12.16 -2.68 -4.24
N SER A 161 13.05 -1.69 -4.26
CA SER A 161 13.70 -1.21 -3.03
C SER A 161 12.97 -0.01 -2.44
N LEU A 162 12.60 -0.11 -1.16
CA LEU A 162 11.96 0.99 -0.43
C LEU A 162 12.58 1.15 0.95
N ASP A 163 12.62 2.40 1.40
CA ASP A 163 13.12 2.76 2.72
C ASP A 163 12.01 2.64 3.77
N VAL A 164 12.21 1.77 4.76
CA VAL A 164 11.24 1.51 5.84
C VAL A 164 10.94 2.79 6.61
N GLU A 165 11.96 3.58 6.91
CA GLU A 165 11.80 4.79 7.72
C GLU A 165 10.95 5.82 6.98
N LYS A 166 11.13 5.96 5.66
CA LYS A 166 10.32 6.89 4.86
C LYS A 166 8.85 6.49 4.85
N VAL A 167 8.54 5.20 4.74
CA VAL A 167 7.17 4.69 4.77
C VAL A 167 6.54 4.90 6.15
N LEU A 168 7.28 4.62 7.23
CA LEU A 168 6.79 4.83 8.59
C LEU A 168 6.59 6.32 8.89
N ASN A 169 7.59 7.16 8.56
CA ASN A 169 7.51 8.61 8.73
C ASN A 169 6.36 9.22 7.94
N ALA A 170 5.99 8.64 6.80
CA ALA A 170 4.85 9.08 6.01
C ALA A 170 3.50 8.92 6.72
N VAL A 171 3.38 7.93 7.62
CA VAL A 171 2.21 7.67 8.46
C VAL A 171 2.32 8.39 9.81
N ILE A 172 3.49 8.30 10.45
CA ILE A 172 3.78 8.89 11.76
C ILE A 172 3.63 10.41 11.70
N PHE A 173 4.33 11.05 10.76
CA PHE A 173 4.33 12.49 10.61
C PHE A 173 3.29 12.90 9.57
N ARG A 174 2.04 12.98 10.03
CA ARG A 174 0.91 13.45 9.23
C ARG A 174 1.10 14.91 8.79
N ARG A 175 1.66 15.12 7.60
CA ARG A 175 1.75 16.45 6.97
C ARG A 175 0.65 16.62 5.92
N LYS A 176 -0.51 17.21 6.28
CA LYS A 176 -1.63 17.57 5.36
C LYS A 176 -1.73 16.68 4.09
N LYS A 177 -1.75 15.36 4.26
CA LYS A 177 -1.89 14.42 3.13
C LYS A 177 -3.38 14.13 2.90
N PRO A 178 -3.81 13.92 1.64
CA PRO A 178 -5.17 13.47 1.36
C PRO A 178 -5.42 12.10 2.00
N ALA A 179 -6.66 11.87 2.45
CA ALA A 179 -7.05 10.65 3.15
C ALA A 179 -6.80 9.38 2.31
N LEU A 180 -7.06 9.44 1.00
CA LEU A 180 -6.87 8.30 0.09
C LEU A 180 -5.41 7.85 -0.01
N LEU A 181 -4.46 8.78 -0.15
CA LEU A 181 -3.04 8.43 -0.20
C LEU A 181 -2.59 7.76 1.10
N LEU A 182 -3.10 8.25 2.23
CA LEU A 182 -2.82 7.64 3.53
C LEU A 182 -3.42 6.24 3.63
N VAL A 183 -4.65 6.03 3.16
CA VAL A 183 -5.27 4.69 3.06
C VAL A 183 -4.40 3.76 2.20
N SER A 184 -3.93 4.21 1.04
CA SER A 184 -3.08 3.40 0.17
C SER A 184 -1.75 3.01 0.83
N ILE A 185 -1.09 3.95 1.51
CA ILE A 185 0.15 3.68 2.27
C ILE A 185 -0.11 2.72 3.44
N LEU A 186 -1.24 2.87 4.15
CA LEU A 186 -1.62 1.97 5.24
C LEU A 186 -1.94 0.55 4.75
N GLN A 187 -2.56 0.41 3.58
CA GLN A 187 -2.78 -0.90 2.96
C GLN A 187 -1.45 -1.57 2.60
N PHE A 188 -0.49 -0.80 2.10
CA PHE A 188 0.87 -1.29 1.85
C PHE A 188 1.59 -1.69 3.14
N LEU A 189 1.56 -0.84 4.18
CA LEU A 189 2.15 -1.15 5.49
C LEU A 189 1.54 -2.43 6.08
N ARG A 190 0.22 -2.59 5.97
CA ARG A 190 -0.49 -3.80 6.36
C ARG A 190 0.01 -5.05 5.60
N ALA A 191 0.24 -4.93 4.29
CA ALA A 191 0.76 -6.05 3.49
C ALA A 191 2.17 -6.48 3.96
N ILE A 192 3.05 -5.52 4.24
CA ILE A 192 4.41 -5.80 4.72
C ILE A 192 4.40 -6.42 6.12
N LEU A 193 3.61 -5.85 7.04
CA LEU A 193 3.54 -6.34 8.42
C LEU A 193 3.08 -7.81 8.47
N ARG A 194 2.09 -8.19 7.63
CA ARG A 194 1.67 -9.60 7.50
C ARG A 194 2.79 -10.53 7.06
N GLN A 195 3.65 -10.03 6.17
CA GLN A 195 4.78 -10.78 5.64
C GLN A 195 6.02 -10.70 6.54
N ASN A 196 5.90 -10.12 7.74
CA ASN A 196 7.01 -9.92 8.68
C ASN A 196 8.23 -9.25 8.02
N PHE A 197 7.98 -8.27 7.13
CA PHE A 197 9.03 -7.56 6.38
C PHE A 197 9.89 -8.45 5.47
N SER A 198 9.42 -9.66 5.16
CA SER A 198 10.11 -10.63 4.33
C SER A 198 9.29 -10.90 3.06
N SER A 199 9.75 -10.39 1.92
CA SER A 199 9.11 -10.61 0.62
C SER A 199 10.15 -10.78 -0.48
N SER A 200 9.90 -11.67 -1.43
CA SER A 200 10.76 -11.81 -2.63
C SER A 200 10.59 -10.62 -3.59
N LEU A 201 9.51 -9.85 -3.48
CA LEU A 201 9.26 -8.67 -4.30
C LEU A 201 9.98 -7.43 -3.78
N LEU A 202 10.12 -7.31 -2.47
CA LEU A 202 10.44 -6.05 -1.81
C LEU A 202 11.70 -6.18 -0.97
N VAL A 203 12.69 -5.37 -1.30
CA VAL A 203 13.89 -5.19 -0.47
C VAL A 203 13.70 -3.94 0.35
N LEU A 204 13.55 -4.12 1.65
CA LEU A 204 13.41 -3.02 2.59
C LEU A 204 14.79 -2.55 3.05
N VAL A 205 15.15 -1.35 2.62
CA VAL A 205 16.40 -0.72 3.01
C VAL A 205 16.18 -0.03 4.36
N VAL A 206 16.89 -0.49 5.38
CA VAL A 206 16.99 0.19 6.66
C VAL A 206 18.20 1.10 6.59
N GLN A 207 17.99 2.42 6.55
CA GLN A 207 19.13 3.34 6.64
C GLN A 207 19.73 3.26 8.06
N PRO A 208 21.06 3.14 8.19
CA PRO A 208 21.68 3.30 9.49
C PRO A 208 21.53 4.76 9.91
N THR A 209 20.61 5.03 10.84
CA THR A 209 20.50 6.35 11.48
C THR A 209 21.83 6.71 12.13
N ALA A 210 22.13 8.01 12.24
CA ALA A 210 23.37 8.50 12.87
C ALA A 210 23.57 7.97 14.32
N GLN A 211 22.50 7.52 14.98
CA GLN A 211 22.53 6.84 16.28
C GLN A 211 23.09 5.41 16.21
N SER A 212 22.97 4.71 15.08
CA SER A 212 23.54 3.38 14.85
C SER A 212 25.08 3.38 14.75
N ARG A 213 25.73 4.54 14.68
CA ARG A 213 27.21 4.64 14.59
C ARG A 213 27.90 4.74 15.96
N MET A 214 27.15 4.94 17.04
CA MET A 214 27.73 5.24 18.36
C MET A 214 27.34 4.25 19.48
N GLU A 215 26.39 3.33 19.27
CA GLU A 215 26.10 2.26 20.23
C GLU A 215 26.15 0.87 19.59
N PRO A 216 27.06 -0.02 20.05
CA PRO A 216 27.08 -1.42 19.69
C PRO A 216 26.22 -2.23 20.68
N SER A 217 24.91 -2.03 20.70
CA SER A 217 23.95 -3.02 21.22
C SER A 217 22.55 -2.60 20.84
N LEU A 218 21.98 -3.22 19.81
CA LEU A 218 20.52 -3.32 19.71
C LEU A 218 20.04 -3.89 21.05
N SER A 219 19.15 -3.19 21.74
CA SER A 219 18.48 -3.76 22.91
C SER A 219 17.86 -5.11 22.50
N GLU A 220 17.82 -6.12 23.40
CA GLU A 220 17.27 -7.44 23.05
C GLU A 220 15.85 -7.34 22.46
N ASP A 221 15.07 -6.38 22.96
CA ASP A 221 13.74 -6.05 22.46
C ASP A 221 13.78 -5.50 21.02
N ASP A 222 14.69 -4.58 20.69
CA ASP A 222 14.82 -4.04 19.32
C ASP A 222 15.39 -5.07 18.33
N ALA A 223 16.23 -6.01 18.78
CA ALA A 223 16.71 -7.11 17.96
C ALA A 223 15.57 -8.06 17.55
N SER A 224 14.62 -8.32 18.44
CA SER A 224 13.45 -9.17 18.18
C SER A 224 12.47 -8.55 17.16
N LEU A 225 12.40 -7.22 17.13
CA LEU A 225 11.46 -6.44 16.31
C LEU A 225 12.00 -6.06 14.92
N TYR A 226 13.27 -6.34 14.64
CA TYR A 226 13.91 -6.01 13.36
C TYR A 226 13.02 -6.42 12.17
N PRO A 227 12.77 -5.49 11.21
CA PRO A 227 13.46 -4.21 10.98
C PRO A 227 12.88 -2.98 11.73
N LEU A 228 11.90 -3.15 12.61
CA LEU A 228 11.32 -2.04 13.39
C LEU A 228 12.04 -1.86 14.72
N ALA A 229 12.18 -0.61 15.16
CA ALA A 229 12.56 -0.28 16.54
C ALA A 229 11.32 -0.08 17.43
N THR A 230 11.46 -0.30 18.74
CA THR A 230 10.38 -0.16 19.72
C THR A 230 9.72 1.22 19.67
N TRP A 231 10.53 2.29 19.54
CA TRP A 231 10.01 3.65 19.44
C TRP A 231 9.18 3.89 18.17
N GLN A 232 9.56 3.26 17.04
CA GLN A 232 8.80 3.36 15.78
C GLN A 232 7.45 2.68 15.92
N VAL A 233 7.40 1.53 16.61
CA VAL A 233 6.16 0.83 16.92
C VAL A 233 5.23 1.70 17.76
N LEU A 234 5.73 2.26 18.87
CA LEU A 234 4.91 3.09 19.76
C LEU A 234 4.42 4.36 19.05
N SER A 235 5.30 5.02 18.29
CA SER A 235 4.95 6.20 17.49
C SER A 235 3.91 5.87 16.42
N LEU A 236 4.05 4.73 15.73
CA LEU A 236 3.09 4.26 14.75
C LEU A 236 1.73 3.97 15.39
N VAL A 237 1.68 3.30 16.54
CA VAL A 237 0.44 3.02 17.28
C VAL A 237 -0.29 4.32 17.63
N VAL A 238 0.43 5.29 18.21
CA VAL A 238 -0.15 6.59 18.58
C VAL A 238 -0.68 7.32 17.34
N SER A 239 0.10 7.35 16.25
CA SER A 239 -0.34 7.99 15.01
C SER A 239 -1.57 7.30 14.42
N LEU A 240 -1.63 5.96 14.38
CA LEU A 240 -2.80 5.21 13.93
C LEU A 240 -4.03 5.52 14.81
N GLN A 241 -3.89 5.52 16.13
CA GLN A 241 -4.97 5.87 17.04
C GLN A 241 -5.49 7.30 16.83
N ASN A 242 -4.59 8.25 16.58
CA ASN A 242 -4.95 9.63 16.24
C ASN A 242 -5.70 9.76 14.90
N LEU A 243 -5.48 8.83 13.96
CA LEU A 243 -6.25 8.79 12.71
C LEU A 243 -7.69 8.31 12.93
N LEU A 244 -7.95 7.42 13.90
CA LEU A 244 -9.30 6.94 14.21
C LEU A 244 -10.23 8.05 14.69
N VAL A 245 -9.69 9.06 15.38
CA VAL A 245 -10.47 10.19 15.90
C VAL A 245 -11.01 11.08 14.77
N GLN A 246 -10.50 10.99 13.55
CA GLN A 246 -10.85 11.87 12.43
C GLN A 246 -12.20 11.56 11.77
N LYS A 247 -12.95 10.56 12.27
CA LYS A 247 -14.30 10.17 11.85
C LYS A 247 -14.51 9.82 10.36
N ASP A 248 -13.45 9.72 9.54
CA ASP A 248 -13.53 9.22 8.16
C ASP A 248 -13.69 7.68 8.17
N LEU A 249 -14.75 7.18 7.54
CA LEU A 249 -15.10 5.77 7.52
C LEU A 249 -14.02 4.91 6.84
N LEU A 250 -13.55 5.28 5.65
CA LEU A 250 -12.59 4.48 4.88
C LEU A 250 -11.23 4.43 5.58
N LEU A 251 -10.82 5.58 6.14
CA LEU A 251 -9.59 5.66 6.92
C LEU A 251 -9.71 4.83 8.20
N SER A 252 -10.84 4.92 8.92
CA SER A 252 -11.03 4.17 10.16
C SER A 252 -10.97 2.65 9.96
N GLN A 253 -11.60 2.13 8.91
CA GLN A 253 -11.54 0.71 8.53
C GLN A 253 -10.11 0.25 8.25
N THR A 254 -9.38 1.04 7.47
CA THR A 254 -8.01 0.72 7.08
C THR A 254 -7.06 0.77 8.27
N VAL A 255 -7.23 1.76 9.15
CA VAL A 255 -6.43 1.94 10.36
C VAL A 255 -6.66 0.81 11.36
N VAL A 256 -7.91 0.44 11.66
CA VAL A 256 -8.21 -0.72 12.54
C VAL A 256 -7.60 -1.99 11.96
N ALA A 257 -7.73 -2.20 10.64
CA ALA A 257 -7.14 -3.36 9.98
C ALA A 257 -5.60 -3.36 9.97
N CYS A 258 -4.97 -2.18 10.03
CA CYS A 258 -3.52 -2.04 10.17
C CYS A 258 -3.08 -2.31 11.61
N LEU A 259 -3.80 -1.78 12.61
CA LEU A 259 -3.57 -2.05 14.03
C LEU A 259 -3.69 -3.55 14.34
N GLU A 260 -4.69 -4.24 13.79
CA GLU A 260 -4.83 -5.70 13.94
C GLU A 260 -3.60 -6.47 13.48
N VAL A 261 -3.12 -6.16 12.28
CA VAL A 261 -1.95 -6.83 11.72
C VAL A 261 -0.67 -6.43 12.48
N LEU A 262 -0.57 -5.18 12.92
CA LEU A 262 0.56 -4.73 13.75
C LEU A 262 0.58 -5.50 15.08
N MET A 263 -0.58 -5.68 15.72
CA MET A 263 -0.67 -6.46 16.95
C MET A 263 -0.34 -7.94 16.74
N GLU A 264 -0.78 -8.54 15.63
CA GLU A 264 -0.42 -9.91 15.25
C GLU A 264 1.09 -10.06 15.04
N TYR A 265 1.72 -9.09 14.35
CA TYR A 265 3.17 -9.02 14.18
C TYR A 265 3.91 -8.92 15.52
N LEU A 266 3.48 -8.01 16.39
CA LEU A 266 4.10 -7.83 17.71
C LEU A 266 3.92 -9.06 18.58
N HIS A 267 2.74 -9.68 18.59
CA HIS A 267 2.50 -10.88 19.38
C HIS A 267 3.40 -12.06 18.96
N LYS A 268 3.74 -12.15 17.66
CA LYS A 268 4.65 -13.16 17.13
C LYS A 268 6.13 -12.87 17.44
N ARG A 269 6.53 -11.59 17.50
CA ARG A 269 7.93 -11.16 17.64
C ARG A 269 8.33 -10.83 19.08
N ASN A 270 7.53 -10.02 19.76
CA ASN A 270 7.76 -9.56 21.14
C ASN A 270 6.42 -9.39 21.88
N GLN A 271 6.08 -10.40 22.69
CA GLN A 271 4.84 -10.41 23.46
C GLN A 271 4.78 -9.30 24.52
N GLY A 272 5.92 -8.90 25.10
CA GLY A 272 5.96 -7.86 26.12
C GLY A 272 5.50 -6.50 25.58
N ILE A 273 5.98 -6.12 24.40
CA ILE A 273 5.57 -4.88 23.73
C ILE A 273 4.10 -4.95 23.29
N ALA A 274 3.64 -6.11 22.81
CA ALA A 274 2.24 -6.30 22.47
C ALA A 274 1.32 -6.07 23.69
N LEU A 275 1.65 -6.65 24.85
CA LEU A 275 0.91 -6.44 26.09
C LEU A 275 0.94 -4.98 26.52
N HIS A 276 2.12 -4.34 26.46
CA HIS A 276 2.27 -2.93 26.78
C HIS A 276 1.38 -2.03 25.91
N VAL A 277 1.28 -2.29 24.61
CA VAL A 277 0.42 -1.52 23.69
C VAL A 277 -1.06 -1.69 24.03
N VAL A 278 -1.52 -2.91 24.34
CA VAL A 278 -2.93 -3.16 24.68
C VAL A 278 -3.31 -2.60 26.05
N SER A 279 -2.41 -2.65 27.02
CA SER A 279 -2.66 -2.15 28.38
C SER A 279 -2.66 -0.62 28.50
N GLN A 280 -2.36 0.11 27.42
CA GLN A 280 -2.33 1.57 27.48
C GLN A 280 -3.71 2.15 27.85
N PRO A 281 -3.79 3.05 28.85
CA PRO A 281 -5.06 3.67 29.27
C PRO A 281 -5.71 4.47 28.14
N TRP A 282 -4.91 4.94 27.18
CA TRP A 282 -5.39 5.64 25.99
C TRP A 282 -6.33 4.79 25.13
N ASN A 283 -6.18 3.46 25.10
CA ASN A 283 -7.09 2.58 24.36
C ASN A 283 -8.52 2.67 24.89
N ARG A 284 -8.68 2.78 26.21
CA ARG A 284 -9.98 2.93 26.86
C ARG A 284 -10.58 4.29 26.55
N LEU A 285 -9.79 5.36 26.63
CA LEU A 285 -10.24 6.71 26.28
C LEU A 285 -10.66 6.79 24.81
N LEU A 286 -9.88 6.20 23.90
CA LEU A 286 -10.18 6.15 22.48
C LEU A 286 -11.52 5.45 22.21
N LEU A 287 -11.76 4.30 22.86
CA LEU A 287 -13.04 3.60 22.76
C LEU A 287 -14.20 4.48 23.24
N PHE A 288 -14.06 5.17 24.37
CA PHE A 288 -15.08 6.10 24.83
C PHE A 288 -15.32 7.24 23.84
N THR A 289 -14.27 7.88 23.34
CA THR A 289 -14.40 8.97 22.34
C THR A 289 -15.07 8.50 21.04
N LEU A 290 -14.82 7.26 20.61
CA LEU A 290 -15.46 6.67 19.43
C LEU A 290 -16.92 6.29 19.68
N LEU A 291 -17.27 5.88 20.89
CA LEU A 291 -18.64 5.52 21.30
C LEU A 291 -19.51 6.74 21.58
N ASP A 292 -18.97 7.76 22.24
CA ASP A 292 -19.65 9.03 22.58
C ASP A 292 -19.90 9.90 21.34
N GLY A 293 -19.21 9.61 20.24
CA GLY A 293 -19.21 10.42 19.02
C GLY A 293 -20.36 10.20 18.04
N GLY A 294 -21.44 9.48 18.37
CA GLY A 294 -22.42 8.99 17.39
C GLY A 294 -23.90 9.13 17.73
N GLU A 295 -24.57 10.01 16.98
CA GLU A 295 -26.03 10.18 16.81
C GLU A 295 -26.76 8.96 16.21
N ASN A 296 -26.11 7.79 16.13
CA ASN A 296 -26.67 6.56 15.55
C ASN A 296 -26.44 5.39 16.50
N SER A 297 -27.52 4.78 16.97
CA SER A 297 -27.58 3.71 17.98
C SER A 297 -26.90 2.37 17.59
N PHE A 298 -26.20 2.30 16.46
CA PHE A 298 -25.54 1.09 15.99
C PHE A 298 -24.01 1.20 16.10
N LEU A 299 -23.41 0.26 16.83
CA LEU A 299 -21.97 0.09 16.94
C LEU A 299 -21.37 -0.17 15.57
N ARG A 300 -20.49 0.72 15.10
CA ARG A 300 -19.83 0.55 13.80
C ARG A 300 -18.91 -0.69 13.81
N PRO A 301 -18.81 -1.46 12.72
CA PRO A 301 -17.97 -2.67 12.66
C PRO A 301 -16.50 -2.45 13.05
N GLU A 302 -15.97 -1.26 12.78
CA GLU A 302 -14.58 -0.89 13.10
C GLU A 302 -14.36 -0.77 14.61
N ILE A 303 -15.35 -0.24 15.33
CA ILE A 303 -15.31 -0.10 16.80
C ILE A 303 -15.37 -1.49 17.44
N LEU A 304 -16.26 -2.36 16.95
CA LEU A 304 -16.34 -3.75 17.41
C LEU A 304 -15.01 -4.48 17.20
N ARG A 305 -14.40 -4.35 16.02
CA ARG A 305 -13.10 -4.94 15.73
C ARG A 305 -12.00 -4.40 16.64
N LEU A 306 -11.96 -3.09 16.90
CA LEU A 306 -11.03 -2.49 17.85
C LEU A 306 -11.24 -3.01 19.29
N MET A 307 -12.49 -3.16 19.72
CA MET A 307 -12.82 -3.77 21.02
C MET A 307 -12.34 -5.22 21.11
N THR A 308 -12.52 -6.01 20.04
CA THR A 308 -12.02 -7.40 20.00
C THR A 308 -10.49 -7.45 20.09
N LEU A 309 -9.79 -6.49 19.48
CA LEU A 309 -8.33 -6.40 19.55
C LEU A 309 -7.84 -6.07 20.96
N VAL A 310 -8.45 -5.08 21.62
CA VAL A 310 -8.07 -4.68 22.98
C VAL A 310 -8.43 -5.77 23.99
N SER A 311 -9.56 -6.45 23.82
CA SER A 311 -9.96 -7.55 24.73
C SER A 311 -9.10 -8.81 24.56
N ARG A 312 -8.69 -9.15 23.33
CA ARG A 312 -7.80 -10.30 23.06
C ARG A 312 -6.39 -10.14 23.62
N GLY A 313 -5.85 -8.92 23.62
CA GLY A 313 -4.53 -8.67 24.21
C GLY A 313 -4.53 -8.49 25.73
N GLY A 314 -5.71 -8.36 26.36
CA GLY A 314 -5.86 -8.08 27.79
C GLY A 314 -6.25 -9.29 28.66
N ILE A 315 -5.99 -10.52 28.21
CA ILE A 315 -6.56 -11.74 28.81
C ILE A 315 -6.21 -11.95 30.29
N ASP A 316 -5.17 -11.32 30.85
CA ASP A 316 -4.78 -11.54 32.26
C ASP A 316 -4.94 -10.36 33.22
N SER A 317 -5.50 -9.23 32.81
CA SER A 317 -5.69 -8.10 33.74
C SER A 317 -7.16 -7.90 34.08
N SER A 318 -7.43 -7.76 35.37
CA SER A 318 -8.70 -7.35 36.01
C SER A 318 -9.44 -6.18 35.34
N ALA A 319 -8.78 -5.45 34.42
CA ALA A 319 -9.34 -4.47 33.50
C ALA A 319 -10.37 -5.03 32.50
N ASN A 320 -10.27 -6.29 32.05
CA ASN A 320 -11.22 -6.86 31.09
C ASN A 320 -12.63 -7.07 31.69
N ARG A 321 -12.73 -7.23 33.02
CA ARG A 321 -14.04 -7.30 33.71
C ARG A 321 -14.79 -5.97 33.67
N LEU A 322 -14.07 -4.84 33.63
CA LEU A 322 -14.68 -3.51 33.57
C LEU A 322 -15.18 -3.16 32.16
N CYS A 323 -14.49 -3.57 31.09
CA CYS A 323 -14.98 -3.37 29.72
C CYS A 323 -16.28 -4.15 29.43
N ILE A 324 -16.37 -5.39 29.93
CA ILE A 324 -17.61 -6.19 29.85
C ILE A 324 -18.70 -5.60 30.76
N SER A 325 -18.34 -5.10 31.94
CA SER A 325 -19.27 -4.42 32.85
C SER A 325 -19.83 -3.11 32.27
N THR A 326 -19.04 -2.32 31.53
CA THR A 326 -19.55 -1.15 30.79
C THR A 326 -20.49 -1.53 29.65
N MET A 327 -20.35 -2.70 29.02
CA MET A 327 -21.34 -3.17 28.04
C MET A 327 -22.67 -3.57 28.69
N GLN A 328 -22.66 -4.12 29.91
CA GLN A 328 -23.89 -4.35 30.67
C GLN A 328 -24.56 -3.03 31.07
N VAL A 329 -23.80 -1.99 31.40
CA VAL A 329 -24.38 -0.69 31.76
C VAL A 329 -24.99 0.04 30.56
N CYS A 330 -24.35 0.02 29.38
CA CYS A 330 -24.93 0.63 28.18
C CYS A 330 -26.14 -0.14 27.64
N THR A 331 -26.16 -1.47 27.71
CA THR A 331 -27.35 -2.26 27.30
C THR A 331 -28.51 -2.19 28.29
N LEU A 332 -28.24 -1.91 29.58
CA LEU A 332 -29.28 -1.69 30.58
C LEU A 332 -29.87 -0.27 30.54
N LEU A 333 -29.12 0.73 30.10
CA LEU A 333 -29.61 2.11 29.96
C LEU A 333 -30.52 2.30 28.74
N ASP A 334 -30.31 1.55 27.65
CA ASP A 334 -31.21 1.54 26.48
C ASP A 334 -32.51 0.74 26.71
N GLY A 335 -32.63 0.03 27.85
CA GLY A 335 -33.84 -0.71 28.24
C GLY A 335 -34.85 0.12 29.05
N THR A 336 -34.52 1.37 29.41
CA THR A 336 -35.39 2.25 30.20
C THR A 336 -35.27 3.71 29.76
N SER A 337 -35.75 4.04 28.57
CA SER A 337 -36.32 5.36 28.26
C SER A 337 -37.18 5.31 26.99
#